data_AF-A0A7C5JZ68-F1
#
_entry.id   AF-A0A7C5JZ68-F1
#
_cell.length_a   1.000
_cell.length_b   1.000
_cell.length_c   1.000
_cell.angle_alpha   90.00
_cell.angle_beta   90.00
_cell.angle_gamma   90.00
#
_symmetry.space_group_name_H-M   'P 1'
#
loop_
_entity.id
_entity.type
_entity.pdbx_description
1 polymer ?
#
loop_
_entity_poly.entity_id
_entity_poly.type
_entity_poly.pdbx_seq_one_letter_code
_entity_poly.pdbx_strand_id
1 'polypeptide(L)'
;MNPVFDHILAMVVISVLFISAVVIMPQISMGNIQAVEQQQLRNIALNLFNAMLLDTGNPADWGSICNETFYFNPDVVKRFGLACSRSQTFYVLDPDKVQRLNTQNPLGYLPYDYLKEILNLQGYGFSFQLIPPFNVTNIDGTKITESRTPLKFVNSTTLMYALRVTYLDGSPIPNAQLEGFIFYSKGKDFKLGPIDPVVTNASGFCSQFIKLELDSPDYVMVILRISVADVAAILVTMGRDASVYVADINIVGNTVVLTKAKNPSNEDVKIVSIYVYTTDGNLLSLYNGTQKDHFNTGSGQLSLWSKTFSNLQELNPAILIFDFSTVEKGRREIVVAGPFRNLLNYNVFGYGGKGPVGGGGVKLPGSSVFG
;
A
#
# COMPACT_ATOMS: atom_id res chain seq x y z
N MET A 1 -59.98 4.84 -59.52
CA MET A 1 -59.30 5.05 -58.23
C MET A 1 -59.94 6.25 -57.55
N ASN A 2 -60.35 6.11 -56.29
CA ASN A 2 -61.02 7.19 -55.57
C ASN A 2 -59.93 8.12 -54.96
N PRO A 3 -59.82 9.40 -55.37
CA PRO A 3 -58.73 10.29 -54.98
C PRO A 3 -58.62 10.48 -53.46
N VAL A 4 -59.74 10.30 -52.73
CA VAL A 4 -59.77 10.32 -51.27
C VAL A 4 -58.96 9.16 -50.68
N PHE A 5 -59.00 7.99 -51.31
CA PHE A 5 -58.29 6.79 -50.85
C PHE A 5 -56.78 6.92 -51.05
N ASP A 6 -56.35 7.50 -52.17
CA ASP A 6 -54.94 7.80 -52.44
C ASP A 6 -54.38 8.86 -51.47
N HIS A 7 -55.17 9.87 -51.12
CA HIS A 7 -54.75 10.90 -50.16
C HIS A 7 -54.65 10.37 -48.73
N ILE A 8 -55.57 9.50 -48.31
CA ILE A 8 -55.50 8.85 -46.99
C ILE A 8 -54.28 7.91 -46.93
N LEU A 9 -54.03 7.13 -47.99
CA LEU A 9 -52.87 6.25 -48.07
C LEU A 9 -51.55 7.05 -48.01
N ALA A 10 -51.46 8.14 -48.77
CA ALA A 10 -50.30 9.02 -48.76
C ALA A 10 -50.05 9.63 -47.37
N MET A 11 -51.10 10.07 -46.66
CA MET A 11 -50.97 10.59 -45.29
C MET A 11 -50.44 9.54 -44.33
N VAL A 12 -50.97 8.31 -44.37
CA VAL A 12 -50.50 7.22 -43.50
C VAL A 12 -49.04 6.88 -43.77
N VAL A 13 -48.64 6.79 -45.04
CA VAL A 13 -47.25 6.51 -45.42
C VAL A 13 -46.31 7.63 -44.94
N ILE A 14 -46.70 8.89 -45.10
CA ILE A 14 -45.91 10.04 -44.63
C ILE A 14 -45.81 10.05 -43.10
N SER A 15 -46.90 9.77 -42.38
CA SER A 15 -46.90 9.70 -40.91
C SER A 15 -46.00 8.58 -40.39
N VAL A 16 -46.02 7.39 -41.02
CA VAL A 16 -45.16 6.27 -40.65
C VAL A 16 -43.68 6.58 -40.94
N LEU A 17 -43.38 7.20 -42.08
CA LEU A 17 -42.01 7.64 -42.41
C LEU A 17 -41.51 8.70 -41.42
N PHE A 18 -42.38 9.64 -41.03
CA PHE A 18 -42.04 10.69 -40.07
C PHE A 18 -41.78 10.12 -38.67
N ILE A 19 -42.64 9.23 -38.15
CA ILE A 19 -42.43 8.58 -36.86
C ILE A 19 -41.15 7.74 -36.86
N SER A 20 -40.88 7.03 -37.96
CA SER A 20 -39.66 6.23 -38.11
C SER A 20 -38.41 7.12 -38.07
N ALA A 21 -38.40 8.25 -38.77
CA ALA A 21 -37.28 9.18 -38.77
C ALA A 21 -37.09 9.88 -37.41
N VAL A 22 -38.18 10.30 -36.77
CA VAL A 22 -38.12 11.10 -35.53
C VAL A 22 -37.80 10.25 -34.30
N VAL A 23 -38.20 8.98 -34.26
CA VAL A 23 -38.02 8.14 -33.07
C VAL A 23 -36.82 7.20 -33.20
N ILE A 24 -36.66 6.55 -34.35
CA ILE A 24 -35.65 5.50 -34.52
C ILE A 24 -34.27 6.12 -34.77
N MET A 25 -34.20 7.21 -35.53
CA MET A 25 -32.91 7.84 -35.88
C MET A 25 -32.18 8.39 -34.65
N PRO A 26 -32.84 9.08 -33.69
CA PRO A 26 -32.18 9.48 -32.45
C PRO A 26 -31.76 8.30 -31.57
N GLN A 27 -32.55 7.23 -31.51
CA GLN A 27 -32.24 6.05 -30.70
C GLN A 27 -31.03 5.26 -31.24
N ILE A 28 -30.95 5.05 -32.55
CA ILE A 28 -29.77 4.42 -33.19
C ILE A 28 -28.55 5.32 -33.05
N SER A 29 -28.72 6.64 -33.21
CA SER A 29 -27.66 7.63 -33.00
C SER A 29 -27.14 7.59 -31.56
N MET A 30 -28.02 7.63 -30.56
CA MET A 30 -27.65 7.57 -29.14
C MET A 30 -26.97 6.24 -28.77
N GLY A 31 -27.48 5.10 -29.27
CA GLY A 31 -26.87 3.79 -29.02
C GLY A 31 -25.46 3.67 -29.62
N ASN A 32 -25.27 4.19 -30.84
CA ASN A 32 -23.95 4.23 -31.48
C ASN A 32 -23.00 5.19 -30.76
N ILE A 33 -23.48 6.36 -30.32
CA ILE A 33 -22.67 7.31 -29.54
C ILE A 33 -22.23 6.68 -28.22
N GLN A 34 -23.13 6.02 -27.49
CA GLN A 34 -22.80 5.31 -26.25
C GLN A 34 -21.80 4.17 -26.46
N ALA A 35 -21.96 3.39 -27.54
CA ALA A 35 -21.03 2.32 -27.86
C ALA A 35 -19.63 2.85 -28.22
N VAL A 36 -19.57 3.95 -28.97
CA VAL A 36 -18.31 4.64 -29.31
C VAL A 36 -17.66 5.24 -28.05
N GLU A 37 -18.42 5.90 -27.18
CA GLU A 37 -17.94 6.43 -25.90
C GLU A 37 -17.37 5.33 -25.01
N GLN A 38 -18.04 4.17 -24.92
CA GLN A 38 -17.54 3.03 -24.15
C GLN A 38 -16.23 2.46 -24.73
N GLN A 39 -16.13 2.36 -26.06
CA GLN A 39 -14.89 1.90 -26.70
C GLN A 39 -13.74 2.91 -26.48
N GLN A 40 -14.02 4.21 -26.59
CA GLN A 40 -13.03 5.25 -26.30
C GLN A 40 -12.58 5.21 -24.84
N LEU A 41 -13.52 5.13 -23.89
CA LEU A 41 -13.21 4.97 -22.46
C LEU A 41 -12.37 3.72 -22.19
N ARG A 42 -12.68 2.59 -22.83
CA ARG A 42 -11.91 1.35 -22.69
C ARG A 42 -10.49 1.49 -23.23
N ASN A 43 -10.32 2.14 -24.39
CA ASN A 43 -9.00 2.38 -24.97
C ASN A 43 -8.17 3.33 -24.10
N ILE A 44 -8.79 4.39 -23.58
CA ILE A 44 -8.14 5.31 -22.63
C ILE A 44 -7.75 4.56 -21.35
N ALA A 45 -8.65 3.76 -20.78
CA ALA A 45 -8.38 2.98 -19.57
C ALA A 45 -7.25 1.97 -19.78
N LEU A 46 -7.20 1.29 -20.94
CA LEU A 46 -6.14 0.33 -21.26
C LEU A 46 -4.78 1.02 -21.47
N ASN A 47 -4.76 2.14 -22.20
CA ASN A 47 -3.55 2.93 -22.39
C ASN A 47 -3.03 3.47 -21.06
N LEU A 48 -3.94 3.95 -20.20
CA LEU A 48 -3.62 4.40 -18.86
C LEU A 48 -3.04 3.25 -18.03
N PHE A 49 -3.72 2.10 -18.00
CA PHE A 49 -3.27 0.92 -17.26
C PHE A 49 -1.86 0.48 -17.69
N ASN A 50 -1.61 0.43 -19.00
CA ASN A 50 -0.29 0.10 -19.54
C ASN A 50 0.76 1.15 -19.19
N ALA A 51 0.43 2.44 -19.31
CA ALA A 51 1.33 3.52 -18.91
C ALA A 51 1.67 3.47 -17.42
N MET A 52 0.71 3.09 -16.56
CA MET A 52 0.98 2.97 -15.12
C MET A 52 1.82 1.76 -14.78
N LEU A 53 1.46 0.56 -15.27
CA LEU A 53 2.05 -0.69 -14.78
C LEU A 53 3.23 -1.21 -15.59
N LEU A 54 3.38 -0.77 -16.84
CA LEU A 54 4.41 -1.27 -17.75
C LEU A 54 5.48 -0.22 -18.08
N ASP A 55 5.16 1.08 -18.00
CA ASP A 55 6.15 2.14 -18.22
C ASP A 55 6.93 2.42 -16.94
N THR A 56 8.25 2.61 -17.09
CA THR A 56 9.12 3.07 -16.00
C THR A 56 8.97 4.58 -15.76
N GLY A 57 8.38 5.32 -16.69
CA GLY A 57 8.33 6.78 -16.66
C GLY A 57 9.65 7.42 -17.09
N ASN A 58 9.70 8.76 -17.00
CA ASN A 58 10.87 9.57 -17.35
C ASN A 58 11.04 10.73 -16.36
N PRO A 59 12.17 10.82 -15.64
CA PRO A 59 13.25 9.82 -15.53
C PRO A 59 12.79 8.46 -15.03
N ALA A 60 13.52 7.38 -15.34
CA ALA A 60 13.09 6.02 -15.01
C ALA A 60 13.06 5.72 -13.49
N ASP A 61 13.68 6.56 -12.67
CA ASP A 61 13.83 6.49 -11.22
C ASP A 61 13.22 7.70 -10.51
N TRP A 62 12.26 8.38 -11.15
CA TRP A 62 11.72 9.66 -10.68
C TRP A 62 11.23 9.66 -9.21
N GLY A 63 10.79 8.52 -8.67
CA GLY A 63 10.33 8.41 -7.28
C GLY A 63 11.44 8.57 -6.24
N SER A 64 12.68 8.26 -6.63
CA SER A 64 13.89 8.34 -5.80
C SER A 64 14.61 9.68 -5.91
N ILE A 65 14.28 10.50 -6.92
CA ILE A 65 14.90 11.81 -7.15
C ILE A 65 14.38 12.80 -6.10
N CYS A 66 15.29 13.33 -5.29
CA CYS A 66 14.99 14.31 -4.27
C CYS A 66 16.04 15.44 -4.27
N ASN A 67 15.70 16.55 -3.63
CA ASN A 67 16.66 17.62 -3.37
C ASN A 67 17.65 17.24 -2.23
N GLU A 68 18.56 18.16 -1.90
CA GLU A 68 19.56 17.99 -0.82
C GLU A 68 18.95 17.72 0.57
N THR A 69 17.66 17.99 0.75
CA THR A 69 16.92 17.79 2.01
C THR A 69 15.93 16.61 1.94
N PHE A 70 16.09 15.73 0.94
CA PHE A 70 15.27 14.53 0.69
C PHE A 70 13.81 14.78 0.29
N TYR A 71 13.44 16.02 -0.04
CA TYR A 71 12.11 16.32 -0.56
C TYR A 71 12.00 16.00 -2.04
N PHE A 72 10.91 15.35 -2.38
CA PHE A 72 10.48 15.09 -3.74
C PHE A 72 9.93 16.35 -4.40
N ASN A 73 10.37 16.61 -5.62
CA ASN A 73 9.81 17.65 -6.47
C ASN A 73 8.98 17.00 -7.59
N PRO A 74 7.65 17.23 -7.67
CA PRO A 74 6.81 16.73 -8.75
C PRO A 74 7.29 17.09 -10.16
N ASP A 75 7.91 18.26 -10.34
CA ASP A 75 8.30 18.80 -11.66
C ASP A 75 9.34 17.94 -12.39
N VAL A 76 10.00 17.03 -11.68
CA VAL A 76 10.96 16.08 -12.29
C VAL A 76 10.25 15.02 -13.13
N VAL A 77 8.95 14.77 -12.89
CA VAL A 77 8.18 13.73 -13.57
C VAL A 77 7.73 14.24 -14.93
N LYS A 78 8.47 13.88 -15.99
CA LYS A 78 8.11 14.24 -17.38
C LYS A 78 7.17 13.23 -18.00
N ARG A 79 7.29 11.96 -17.61
CA ARG A 79 6.39 10.88 -18.03
C ARG A 79 6.11 9.99 -16.83
N PHE A 80 4.83 9.74 -16.57
CA PHE A 80 4.41 8.88 -15.48
C PHE A 80 4.58 7.40 -15.85
N GLY A 81 4.92 6.60 -14.85
CA GLY A 81 5.02 5.16 -14.93
C GLY A 81 5.50 4.61 -13.59
N LEU A 82 4.93 3.50 -13.13
CA LEU A 82 5.22 2.88 -11.83
C LEU A 82 6.11 1.65 -11.96
N ALA A 83 6.43 1.17 -13.17
CA ALA A 83 7.25 -0.02 -13.32
C ALA A 83 8.66 0.20 -12.74
N CYS A 84 9.17 -0.83 -12.06
CA CYS A 84 10.53 -0.85 -11.55
C CYS A 84 11.51 -1.03 -12.71
N SER A 85 12.38 -0.04 -12.92
CA SER A 85 13.38 -0.04 -14.00
C SER A 85 14.47 -1.10 -13.83
N ARG A 86 14.62 -1.64 -12.61
CA ARG A 86 15.60 -2.68 -12.27
C ARG A 86 15.04 -4.09 -12.34
N SER A 87 13.71 -4.21 -12.41
CA SER A 87 13.05 -5.51 -12.52
C SER A 87 13.09 -6.01 -13.95
N GLN A 88 13.47 -7.28 -14.12
CA GLN A 88 13.35 -7.97 -15.43
C GLN A 88 11.94 -8.55 -15.65
N THR A 89 11.11 -8.57 -14.60
CA THR A 89 9.73 -9.06 -14.66
C THR A 89 8.76 -7.89 -14.82
N PHE A 90 7.75 -8.08 -15.68
CA PHE A 90 6.63 -7.17 -15.81
C PHE A 90 5.79 -7.11 -14.54
N TYR A 91 5.05 -6.01 -14.36
CA TYR A 91 4.14 -5.80 -13.22
C TYR A 91 4.83 -5.78 -11.85
N VAL A 92 6.14 -5.51 -11.82
CA VAL A 92 6.83 -5.14 -10.59
C VAL A 92 6.82 -3.62 -10.46
N LEU A 93 6.19 -3.14 -9.40
CA LEU A 93 6.09 -1.70 -9.14
C LEU A 93 7.32 -1.22 -8.37
N ASP A 94 7.80 -0.03 -8.74
CA ASP A 94 8.87 0.64 -8.03
C ASP A 94 8.34 1.18 -6.68
N PRO A 95 8.87 0.72 -5.54
CA PRO A 95 8.41 1.17 -4.24
C PRO A 95 8.60 2.68 -4.05
N ASP A 96 9.70 3.25 -4.57
CA ASP A 96 10.00 4.67 -4.43
C ASP A 96 8.99 5.54 -5.17
N LYS A 97 8.39 5.03 -6.25
CA LYS A 97 7.35 5.75 -7.02
C LYS A 97 5.98 5.59 -6.39
N VAL A 98 5.63 4.38 -5.97
CA VAL A 98 4.34 4.08 -5.34
C VAL A 98 4.16 4.86 -4.04
N GLN A 99 5.21 5.04 -3.23
CA GLN A 99 5.12 5.87 -2.03
C GLN A 99 4.85 7.36 -2.32
N ARG A 100 5.20 7.88 -3.52
CA ARG A 100 4.87 9.26 -3.92
C ARG A 100 3.40 9.45 -4.26
N LEU A 101 2.65 8.37 -4.43
CA LEU A 101 1.21 8.47 -4.60
C LEU A 101 0.49 8.72 -3.26
N ASN A 102 1.16 8.54 -2.12
CA ASN A 102 0.56 8.81 -0.81
C ASN A 102 0.62 10.32 -0.48
N THR A 103 -0.54 10.99 -0.41
CA THR A 103 -0.63 12.42 -0.07
C THR A 103 -0.14 12.77 1.33
N GLN A 104 0.02 11.77 2.20
CA GLN A 104 0.56 11.91 3.55
C GLN A 104 2.06 11.61 3.64
N ASN A 105 2.76 11.42 2.51
CA ASN A 105 4.19 11.17 2.51
C ASN A 105 4.95 12.44 2.98
N PRO A 106 5.70 12.40 4.11
CA PRO A 106 6.40 13.56 4.65
C PRO A 106 7.54 14.05 3.75
N LEU A 107 8.07 13.18 2.89
CA LEU A 107 9.12 13.51 1.92
C LEU A 107 8.55 14.07 0.61
N GLY A 108 7.25 14.34 0.55
CA GLY A 108 6.57 14.85 -0.64
C GLY A 108 5.90 13.75 -1.48
N TYR A 109 4.91 14.18 -2.25
CA TYR A 109 4.01 13.33 -3.02
C TYR A 109 3.75 13.94 -4.41
N LEU A 110 3.19 13.14 -5.32
CA LEU A 110 2.79 13.53 -6.66
C LEU A 110 1.29 13.93 -6.67
N PRO A 111 0.97 15.23 -6.84
CA PRO A 111 -0.42 15.68 -6.84
C PRO A 111 -1.22 15.06 -7.99
N TYR A 112 -2.48 14.70 -7.70
CA TYR A 112 -3.35 14.06 -8.69
C TYR A 112 -3.66 14.96 -9.89
N ASP A 113 -3.88 16.25 -9.67
CA ASP A 113 -4.17 17.18 -10.75
C ASP A 113 -2.99 17.32 -11.72
N TYR A 114 -1.78 17.43 -11.18
CA TYR A 114 -0.54 17.43 -11.96
C TYR A 114 -0.36 16.13 -12.77
N LEU A 115 -0.66 14.99 -12.16
CA LEU A 115 -0.58 13.71 -12.87
C LEU A 115 -1.60 13.59 -14.02
N LYS A 116 -2.83 14.10 -13.84
CA LYS A 116 -3.80 14.14 -14.95
C LYS A 116 -3.29 14.96 -16.13
N GLU A 117 -2.61 16.07 -15.86
CA GLU A 117 -2.03 16.94 -16.89
C GLU A 117 -0.94 16.19 -17.68
N ILE A 118 -0.01 15.52 -17.00
CA ILE A 118 1.05 14.74 -17.66
C ILE A 118 0.50 13.56 -18.47
N LEU A 119 -0.58 12.93 -17.98
CA LEU A 119 -1.26 11.85 -18.69
C LEU A 119 -2.22 12.33 -19.78
N ASN A 120 -2.34 13.65 -19.98
CA ASN A 120 -3.24 14.28 -20.93
C ASN A 120 -4.70 13.79 -20.81
N LEU A 121 -5.18 13.61 -19.58
CA LEU A 121 -6.54 13.12 -19.28
C LEU A 121 -7.56 14.26 -19.28
N GLN A 122 -7.69 14.95 -20.41
CA GLN A 122 -8.64 16.05 -20.56
C GLN A 122 -10.09 15.54 -20.46
N GLY A 123 -10.82 15.96 -19.42
CA GLY A 123 -12.21 15.55 -19.18
C GLY A 123 -12.37 14.15 -18.56
N TYR A 124 -11.28 13.41 -18.33
CA TYR A 124 -11.30 12.09 -17.73
C TYR A 124 -10.64 12.09 -16.34
N GLY A 125 -11.06 11.15 -15.50
CA GLY A 125 -10.42 10.87 -14.22
C GLY A 125 -10.13 9.39 -14.09
N PHE A 126 -9.27 9.04 -13.15
CA PHE A 126 -9.00 7.67 -12.80
C PHE A 126 -8.90 7.51 -11.28
N SER A 127 -9.11 6.28 -10.84
CA SER A 127 -8.72 5.83 -9.52
C SER A 127 -7.99 4.50 -9.65
N PHE A 128 -6.93 4.38 -8.88
CA PHE A 128 -6.09 3.19 -8.81
C PHE A 128 -6.12 2.66 -7.38
N GLN A 129 -6.22 1.33 -7.26
CA GLN A 129 -6.22 0.66 -5.96
C GLN A 129 -5.26 -0.52 -5.97
N LEU A 130 -4.38 -0.58 -4.96
CA LEU A 130 -3.58 -1.77 -4.67
C LEU A 130 -4.31 -2.56 -3.60
N ILE A 131 -4.70 -3.78 -3.96
CA ILE A 131 -5.43 -4.69 -3.09
C ILE A 131 -4.51 -5.87 -2.77
N PRO A 132 -4.38 -6.24 -1.50
CA PRO A 132 -3.68 -7.45 -1.10
C PRO A 132 -4.27 -8.73 -1.74
N PRO A 133 -3.47 -9.79 -1.90
CA PRO A 133 -3.91 -11.01 -2.60
C PRO A 133 -4.96 -11.84 -1.86
N PHE A 134 -5.03 -11.76 -0.52
CA PHE A 134 -5.97 -12.49 0.32
C PHE A 134 -6.20 -11.77 1.65
N ASN A 135 -7.41 -11.87 2.19
CA ASN A 135 -7.89 -11.25 3.42
C ASN A 135 -7.33 -11.89 4.68
N VAL A 136 -6.65 -11.08 5.50
CA VAL A 136 -6.15 -11.46 6.82
C VAL A 136 -6.85 -10.64 7.90
N THR A 137 -7.49 -11.33 8.84
CA THR A 137 -8.37 -10.73 9.85
C THR A 137 -8.18 -11.36 11.22
N ASN A 138 -8.78 -10.76 12.23
CA ASN A 138 -9.01 -11.41 13.52
C ASN A 138 -9.90 -12.66 13.34
N ILE A 139 -9.88 -13.59 14.29
CA ILE A 139 -10.70 -14.82 14.22
C ILE A 139 -12.21 -14.52 14.06
N ASP A 140 -12.69 -13.40 14.61
CA ASP A 140 -14.08 -12.95 14.49
C ASP A 140 -14.41 -12.33 13.11
N GLY A 141 -13.45 -12.28 12.19
CA GLY A 141 -13.58 -11.69 10.86
C GLY A 141 -13.43 -10.17 10.82
N THR A 142 -13.13 -9.53 11.96
CA THR A 142 -12.91 -8.08 12.00
C THR A 142 -11.53 -7.70 11.46
N LYS A 143 -11.43 -6.51 10.85
CA LYS A 143 -10.16 -5.96 10.40
C LYS A 143 -9.21 -5.75 11.60
N ILE A 144 -7.93 -6.02 11.36
CA ILE A 144 -6.87 -5.75 12.32
C ILE A 144 -6.64 -4.23 12.34
N THR A 145 -6.65 -3.66 13.54
CA THR A 145 -6.40 -2.23 13.79
C THR A 145 -5.55 -2.06 15.05
N GLU A 146 -5.05 -0.85 15.30
CA GLU A 146 -4.31 -0.52 16.52
C GLU A 146 -5.09 -0.88 17.81
N SER A 147 -6.42 -0.78 17.77
CA SER A 147 -7.31 -1.12 18.89
C SER A 147 -7.82 -2.56 18.89
N ARG A 148 -7.62 -3.31 17.80
CA ARG A 148 -8.10 -4.69 17.62
C ARG A 148 -6.99 -5.55 17.03
N THR A 149 -6.11 -5.97 17.91
CA THR A 149 -4.95 -6.81 17.59
C THR A 149 -5.28 -8.30 17.70
N PRO A 150 -4.74 -9.16 16.82
CA PRO A 150 -4.86 -10.63 16.92
C PRO A 150 -3.99 -11.21 18.04
N LEU A 151 -3.21 -10.37 18.72
CA LEU A 151 -2.30 -10.76 19.79
C LEU A 151 -3.02 -10.68 21.15
N LYS A 152 -2.97 -11.78 21.92
CA LYS A 152 -3.55 -11.86 23.27
C LYS A 152 -2.54 -12.45 24.23
N PHE A 153 -2.24 -11.73 25.30
CA PHE A 153 -1.45 -12.28 26.40
C PHE A 153 -2.29 -13.29 27.18
N VAL A 154 -1.81 -14.53 27.25
CA VAL A 154 -2.42 -15.59 28.06
C VAL A 154 -1.96 -15.44 29.52
N ASN A 155 -0.69 -15.08 29.69
CA ASN A 155 -0.07 -14.72 30.96
C ASN A 155 1.07 -13.74 30.67
N SER A 156 1.89 -13.43 31.68
CA SER A 156 2.97 -12.47 31.57
C SER A 156 4.12 -12.88 30.63
N THR A 157 4.31 -14.17 30.34
CA THR A 157 5.39 -14.69 29.49
C THR A 157 4.89 -15.46 28.27
N THR A 158 3.58 -15.50 28.03
CA THR A 158 2.97 -16.28 26.95
C THR A 158 2.02 -15.42 26.16
N LEU A 159 2.33 -15.26 24.87
CA LEU A 159 1.50 -14.56 23.90
C LEU A 159 0.81 -15.58 23.00
N MET A 160 -0.47 -15.43 22.75
CA MET A 160 -1.19 -16.15 21.71
C MET A 160 -1.42 -15.20 20.54
N TYR A 161 -1.09 -15.64 19.33
CA TYR A 161 -1.58 -14.98 18.11
C TYR A 161 -2.63 -15.87 17.45
N ALA A 162 -3.68 -15.25 16.93
CA ALA A 162 -4.82 -15.98 16.38
C ALA A 162 -5.45 -15.20 15.22
N LEU A 163 -5.49 -15.80 14.03
CA LEU A 163 -5.80 -15.13 12.77
C LEU A 163 -6.75 -15.97 11.90
N ARG A 164 -7.40 -15.29 10.95
CA ARG A 164 -8.19 -15.89 9.89
C ARG A 164 -7.71 -15.40 8.53
N VAL A 165 -7.48 -16.34 7.61
CA VAL A 165 -7.08 -16.10 6.22
C VAL A 165 -8.19 -16.55 5.26
N THR A 166 -8.58 -15.65 4.36
CA THR A 166 -9.69 -15.85 3.40
C THR A 166 -9.35 -15.25 2.05
N TYR A 167 -9.96 -15.72 0.97
CA TYR A 167 -9.94 -15.04 -0.31
C TYR A 167 -10.72 -13.71 -0.24
N LEU A 168 -10.59 -12.87 -1.27
CA LEU A 168 -11.28 -11.57 -1.32
C LEU A 168 -12.81 -11.68 -1.34
N ASP A 169 -13.35 -12.83 -1.75
CA ASP A 169 -14.78 -13.16 -1.71
C ASP A 169 -15.27 -13.64 -0.32
N GLY A 170 -14.35 -13.81 0.64
CA GLY A 170 -14.62 -14.31 1.99
C GLY A 170 -14.49 -15.82 2.17
N SER A 171 -14.22 -16.58 1.11
CA SER A 171 -14.01 -18.03 1.17
C SER A 171 -12.74 -18.36 2.00
N PRO A 172 -12.76 -19.37 2.89
CA PRO A 172 -11.59 -19.71 3.71
C PRO A 172 -10.45 -20.28 2.87
N ILE A 173 -9.21 -19.94 3.25
CA ILE A 173 -8.00 -20.51 2.62
C ILE A 173 -7.38 -21.54 3.58
N PRO A 174 -7.49 -22.85 3.30
CA PRO A 174 -6.78 -23.86 4.05
C PRO A 174 -5.30 -23.93 3.68
N ASN A 175 -4.48 -24.42 4.61
CA ASN A 175 -3.04 -24.65 4.41
C ASN A 175 -2.25 -23.39 3.99
N ALA A 176 -2.73 -22.19 4.29
CA ALA A 176 -1.91 -20.99 4.19
C ALA A 176 -0.80 -21.10 5.24
N GLN A 177 0.46 -20.93 4.83
CA GLN A 177 1.62 -21.01 5.72
C GLN A 177 1.90 -19.65 6.33
N LEU A 178 2.03 -19.61 7.65
CA LEU A 178 2.39 -18.43 8.43
C LEU A 178 3.71 -18.68 9.12
N GLU A 179 4.65 -17.76 8.93
CA GLU A 179 5.98 -17.77 9.54
C GLU A 179 6.42 -16.33 9.79
N GLY A 180 7.43 -16.10 10.63
CA GLY A 180 7.95 -14.75 10.81
C GLY A 180 8.72 -14.56 12.11
N PHE A 181 8.67 -13.34 12.63
CA PHE A 181 9.48 -12.92 13.77
C PHE A 181 8.67 -12.11 14.77
N ILE A 182 9.03 -12.26 16.03
CA ILE A 182 8.53 -11.44 17.13
C ILE A 182 9.66 -10.52 17.63
N PHE A 183 9.31 -9.29 17.95
CA PHE A 183 10.17 -8.29 18.57
C PHE A 183 9.48 -7.78 19.82
N TYR A 184 10.20 -7.71 20.93
CA TYR A 184 9.62 -7.25 22.19
C TYR A 184 10.67 -6.66 23.12
N SER A 185 10.23 -5.71 23.96
CA SER A 185 11.12 -5.01 24.88
C SER A 185 10.47 -4.78 26.24
N LYS A 186 11.32 -4.65 27.26
CA LYS A 186 10.95 -4.24 28.61
C LYS A 186 12.04 -3.35 29.19
N GLY A 187 11.73 -2.11 29.52
CA GLY A 187 12.74 -1.14 29.95
C GLY A 187 13.88 -1.03 28.92
N LYS A 188 15.09 -1.49 29.29
CA LYS A 188 16.29 -1.47 28.43
C LYS A 188 16.51 -2.76 27.64
N ASP A 189 15.82 -3.84 28.02
CA ASP A 189 15.99 -5.15 27.42
C ASP A 189 15.18 -5.23 26.13
N PHE A 190 15.84 -5.70 25.07
CA PHE A 190 15.25 -5.93 23.76
C PHE A 190 15.53 -7.37 23.34
N LYS A 191 14.50 -8.03 22.83
CA LYS A 191 14.53 -9.41 22.37
C LYS A 191 13.84 -9.53 21.04
N LEU A 192 14.35 -10.44 20.23
CA LEU A 192 13.72 -10.88 18.99
C LEU A 192 13.86 -12.38 18.87
N GLY A 193 12.95 -13.01 18.13
CA GLY A 193 13.03 -14.44 17.86
C GLY A 193 12.14 -14.87 16.70
N PRO A 194 12.44 -16.01 16.07
CA PRO A 194 11.56 -16.60 15.07
C PRO A 194 10.26 -17.09 15.72
N ILE A 195 9.19 -17.11 14.94
CA ILE A 195 7.92 -17.72 15.29
C ILE A 195 7.84 -19.06 14.57
N ASP A 196 7.48 -20.12 15.32
CA ASP A 196 7.28 -21.45 14.75
C ASP A 196 6.24 -21.39 13.61
N PRO A 197 6.55 -21.97 12.44
CA PRO A 197 5.62 -21.99 11.32
C PRO A 197 4.31 -22.69 11.69
N VAL A 198 3.18 -22.10 11.28
CA VAL A 198 1.85 -22.67 11.46
C VAL A 198 1.05 -22.58 10.16
N VAL A 199 0.13 -23.52 9.96
CA VAL A 199 -0.76 -23.51 8.79
C VAL A 199 -2.21 -23.29 9.19
N THR A 200 -2.99 -22.67 8.30
CA THR A 200 -4.44 -22.55 8.52
C THR A 200 -5.17 -23.87 8.33
N ASN A 201 -6.21 -24.10 9.14
CA ASN A 201 -7.09 -25.25 9.02
C ASN A 201 -8.10 -25.10 7.87
N ALA A 202 -9.00 -26.09 7.71
CA ALA A 202 -10.05 -26.10 6.68
C ALA A 202 -10.97 -24.86 6.68
N SER A 203 -11.11 -24.17 7.81
CA SER A 203 -11.92 -22.95 7.96
C SER A 203 -11.10 -21.67 7.82
N GLY A 204 -9.82 -21.77 7.45
CA GLY A 204 -8.91 -20.63 7.28
C GLY A 204 -8.40 -20.05 8.60
N PHE A 205 -8.54 -20.76 9.72
CA PHE A 205 -8.06 -20.30 11.03
C PHE A 205 -6.69 -20.85 11.37
N CYS A 206 -5.86 -20.04 12.03
CA CYS A 206 -4.63 -20.48 12.67
C CYS A 206 -4.45 -19.79 14.03
N SER A 207 -3.82 -20.48 14.95
CA SER A 207 -3.47 -19.94 16.27
C SER A 207 -2.24 -20.63 16.81
N GLN A 208 -1.38 -19.89 17.50
CA GLN A 208 -0.16 -20.44 18.07
C GLN A 208 0.24 -19.64 19.32
N PHE A 209 0.87 -20.33 20.27
CA PHE A 209 1.44 -19.74 21.47
C PHE A 209 2.93 -19.47 21.27
N ILE A 210 3.36 -18.28 21.70
CA ILE A 210 4.75 -17.82 21.68
C ILE A 210 5.17 -17.63 23.13
N LYS A 211 6.23 -18.32 23.53
CA LYS A 211 6.86 -18.14 24.84
C LYS A 211 7.86 -16.99 24.76
N LEU A 212 7.71 -16.02 25.65
CA LEU A 212 8.55 -14.83 25.76
C LEU A 212 9.61 -15.05 26.83
N GLU A 213 10.82 -14.53 26.58
CA GLU A 213 11.90 -14.53 27.57
C GLU A 213 11.74 -13.43 28.62
N LEU A 214 11.06 -12.35 28.26
CA LEU A 214 10.80 -11.21 29.14
C LEU A 214 9.41 -11.35 29.75
N ASP A 215 9.34 -11.20 31.07
CA ASP A 215 8.09 -11.18 31.82
C ASP A 215 7.38 -9.83 31.61
N SER A 216 6.14 -9.84 31.15
CA SER A 216 5.30 -8.65 30.93
C SER A 216 6.01 -7.55 30.12
N PRO A 217 6.35 -7.79 28.84
CA PRO A 217 6.97 -6.76 28.01
C PRO A 217 6.09 -5.52 27.87
N ASP A 218 6.76 -4.37 27.74
CA ASP A 218 6.13 -3.06 27.52
C ASP A 218 5.66 -2.95 26.07
N TYR A 219 6.50 -3.41 25.13
CA TYR A 219 6.22 -3.41 23.70
C TYR A 219 6.33 -4.81 23.12
N VAL A 220 5.40 -5.15 22.24
CA VAL A 220 5.42 -6.39 21.46
C VAL A 220 4.97 -6.10 20.04
N MET A 221 5.72 -6.61 19.09
CA MET A 221 5.45 -6.55 17.67
C MET A 221 5.67 -7.91 17.04
N VAL A 222 4.78 -8.29 16.15
CA VAL A 222 4.84 -9.54 15.41
C VAL A 222 4.75 -9.22 13.92
N ILE A 223 5.75 -9.70 13.17
CA ILE A 223 5.78 -9.66 11.70
C ILE A 223 5.55 -11.08 11.21
N LEU A 224 4.51 -11.27 10.39
CA LEU A 224 4.15 -12.55 9.81
C LEU A 224 4.18 -12.45 8.29
N ARG A 225 4.87 -13.37 7.65
CA ARG A 225 4.72 -13.68 6.24
C ARG A 225 3.70 -14.80 6.11
N ILE A 226 2.65 -14.52 5.37
CA ILE A 226 1.55 -15.43 5.11
C ILE A 226 1.67 -15.81 3.64
N SER A 227 1.71 -17.09 3.32
CA SER A 227 1.89 -17.56 1.94
C SER A 227 0.84 -18.60 1.55
N VAL A 228 0.36 -18.49 0.33
CA VAL A 228 -0.63 -19.36 -0.29
C VAL A 228 -0.13 -19.66 -1.70
N ALA A 229 0.33 -20.90 -1.94
CA ALA A 229 1.10 -21.25 -3.14
C ALA A 229 2.26 -20.26 -3.35
N ASP A 230 2.35 -19.62 -4.53
CA ASP A 230 3.44 -18.71 -4.89
C ASP A 230 3.19 -17.24 -4.51
N VAL A 231 2.13 -16.96 -3.74
CA VAL A 231 1.74 -15.59 -3.37
C VAL A 231 1.88 -15.39 -1.87
N ALA A 232 2.55 -14.31 -1.47
CA ALA A 232 2.75 -13.95 -0.08
C ALA A 232 2.23 -12.54 0.26
N ALA A 233 1.80 -12.38 1.50
CA ALA A 233 1.48 -11.10 2.10
C ALA A 233 2.21 -10.99 3.45
N ILE A 234 2.65 -9.77 3.79
CA ILE A 234 3.31 -9.51 5.05
C ILE A 234 2.35 -8.72 5.94
N LEU A 235 2.16 -9.21 7.16
CA LEU A 235 1.33 -8.62 8.18
C LEU A 235 2.21 -8.16 9.35
N VAL A 236 2.04 -6.91 9.78
CA VAL A 236 2.64 -6.38 11.00
C VAL A 236 1.53 -6.13 12.01
N THR A 237 1.71 -6.61 13.24
CA THR A 237 0.76 -6.37 14.34
C THR A 237 1.50 -6.00 15.62
N MET A 238 0.86 -5.16 16.44
CA MET A 238 1.41 -4.70 17.72
C MET A 238 0.48 -5.12 18.85
N GLY A 239 1.05 -5.52 19.98
CA GLY A 239 0.32 -6.15 21.09
C GLY A 239 0.03 -5.23 22.27
N ARG A 240 0.83 -4.19 22.50
CA ARG A 240 0.72 -3.27 23.64
C ARG A 240 1.37 -1.91 23.34
N ASP A 241 0.72 -0.82 23.78
CA ASP A 241 1.18 0.58 23.74
C ASP A 241 1.93 1.03 22.48
N ALA A 242 1.26 1.06 21.32
CA ALA A 242 1.78 1.75 20.12
C ALA A 242 1.80 3.30 20.25
N SER A 243 1.69 3.82 21.48
CA SER A 243 1.28 5.21 21.76
C SER A 243 2.40 6.25 21.66
N VAL A 244 3.65 5.84 21.39
CA VAL A 244 4.75 6.78 21.15
C VAL A 244 5.35 6.55 19.77
N TYR A 245 4.89 7.35 18.81
CA TYR A 245 5.50 7.43 17.49
C TYR A 245 6.73 8.33 17.58
N VAL A 246 7.90 7.73 17.66
CA VAL A 246 9.18 8.44 17.82
C VAL A 246 9.58 9.17 16.53
N ALA A 247 9.49 8.47 15.41
CA ALA A 247 9.83 9.00 14.10
C ALA A 247 9.04 8.25 13.02
N ASP A 248 8.83 8.94 11.91
CA ASP A 248 8.38 8.33 10.68
C ASP A 248 9.59 7.87 9.88
N ILE A 249 9.62 6.61 9.46
CA ILE A 249 10.72 6.04 8.67
C ILE A 249 10.33 6.08 7.19
N ASN A 250 11.23 6.58 6.35
CA ASN A 250 11.05 6.63 4.91
C ASN A 250 12.29 6.05 4.22
N ILE A 251 12.10 5.44 3.05
CA ILE A 251 13.17 4.89 2.22
C ILE A 251 13.14 5.64 0.90
N VAL A 252 14.29 6.14 0.46
CA VAL A 252 14.46 6.79 -0.84
C VAL A 252 15.74 6.26 -1.45
N GLY A 253 15.61 5.44 -2.50
CA GLY A 253 16.76 4.74 -3.03
C GLY A 253 17.38 3.82 -1.97
N ASN A 254 18.69 3.97 -1.79
CA ASN A 254 19.46 3.28 -0.76
C ASN A 254 19.56 4.05 0.57
N THR A 255 18.83 5.16 0.71
CA THR A 255 18.90 6.03 1.90
C THR A 255 17.65 5.87 2.75
N VAL A 256 17.86 5.65 4.04
CA VAL A 256 16.79 5.69 5.04
C VAL A 256 16.78 7.08 5.67
N VAL A 257 15.60 7.68 5.74
CA VAL A 257 15.38 9.03 6.28
C VAL A 257 14.32 8.96 7.38
N LEU A 258 14.71 9.30 8.60
CA LEU A 258 13.80 9.50 9.71
C LEU A 258 13.26 10.93 9.68
N THR A 259 11.95 11.05 9.63
CA THR A 259 11.25 12.33 9.68
C THR A 259 10.46 12.48 10.98
N LYS A 260 10.16 13.72 11.33
CA LYS A 260 9.32 14.04 12.49
C LYS A 260 7.97 13.31 12.42
N ALA A 261 7.63 12.61 13.50
CA ALA A 261 6.32 12.00 13.67
C ALA A 261 5.22 13.06 13.82
N LYS A 262 3.96 12.67 13.58
CA LYS A 262 2.80 13.57 13.67
C LYS A 262 2.61 14.18 15.07
N ASN A 263 2.89 13.41 16.12
CA ASN A 263 2.75 13.81 17.53
C ASN A 263 4.03 13.42 18.28
N PRO A 264 5.14 14.12 18.06
CA PRO A 264 6.43 13.75 18.64
C PRO A 264 6.42 13.96 20.16
N SER A 265 7.05 13.05 20.91
CA SER A 265 7.52 13.37 22.26
C SER A 265 8.63 14.44 22.17
N ASN A 266 9.01 15.12 23.24
CA ASN A 266 10.22 15.97 23.26
C ASN A 266 11.38 15.18 23.88
N GLU A 267 11.68 14.01 23.33
CA GLU A 267 12.66 13.09 23.91
C GLU A 267 13.95 13.11 23.07
N ASP A 268 15.08 12.90 23.74
CA ASP A 268 16.33 12.57 23.08
C ASP A 268 16.35 11.06 22.78
N VAL A 269 16.49 10.72 21.51
CA VAL A 269 16.29 9.38 20.98
C VAL A 269 17.59 8.90 20.40
N LYS A 270 18.04 7.72 20.83
CA LYS A 270 19.18 7.03 20.25
C LYS A 270 18.72 5.86 19.40
N ILE A 271 19.28 5.73 18.20
CA ILE A 271 19.15 4.54 17.37
C ILE A 271 20.11 3.49 17.90
N VAL A 272 19.61 2.31 18.23
CA VAL A 272 20.45 1.23 18.76
C VAL A 272 20.70 0.16 17.72
N SER A 273 19.66 -0.30 17.03
CA SER A 273 19.83 -1.22 15.91
C SER A 273 18.75 -1.04 14.86
N ILE A 274 19.07 -1.42 13.62
CA ILE A 274 18.15 -1.44 12.49
C ILE A 274 18.22 -2.84 11.88
N TYR A 275 17.06 -3.44 11.68
CA TYR A 275 16.89 -4.70 10.99
C TYR A 275 16.09 -4.49 9.71
N VAL A 276 16.35 -5.34 8.72
CA VAL A 276 15.56 -5.42 7.50
C VAL A 276 14.89 -6.79 7.44
N TYR A 277 13.58 -6.78 7.24
CA TYR A 277 12.80 -7.95 6.89
C TYR A 277 12.54 -7.89 5.38
N THR A 278 13.03 -8.89 4.66
CA THR A 278 13.04 -8.95 3.20
C THR A 278 11.77 -9.63 2.68
N THR A 279 11.44 -9.41 1.40
CA THR A 279 10.22 -9.96 0.77
C THR A 279 10.18 -11.49 0.73
N ASP A 280 11.34 -12.15 0.74
CA ASP A 280 11.49 -13.60 0.83
C ASP A 280 11.36 -14.16 2.26
N GLY A 281 11.18 -13.30 3.26
CA GLY A 281 10.90 -13.68 4.64
C GLY A 281 12.12 -13.77 5.57
N ASN A 282 13.29 -13.31 5.13
CA ASN A 282 14.50 -13.29 5.94
C ASN A 282 14.58 -12.03 6.82
N LEU A 283 15.15 -12.19 8.02
CA LEU A 283 15.46 -11.07 8.92
C LEU A 283 16.98 -10.89 8.98
N LEU A 284 17.45 -9.70 8.61
CA LEU A 284 18.87 -9.36 8.60
C LEU A 284 19.15 -8.15 9.49
N SER A 285 20.25 -8.20 10.24
CA SER A 285 20.78 -7.04 10.97
C SER A 285 21.42 -6.08 9.97
N LEU A 286 20.79 -4.92 9.73
CA LEU A 286 21.27 -3.93 8.77
C LEU A 286 22.30 -2.99 9.39
N TYR A 287 22.09 -2.58 10.64
CA TYR A 287 22.92 -1.56 11.28
C TYR A 287 22.93 -1.63 12.80
N ASN A 288 24.09 -1.38 13.40
CA ASN A 288 24.24 -1.12 14.82
C ASN A 288 24.56 0.36 15.02
N GLY A 289 23.73 1.04 15.82
CA GLY A 289 23.83 2.47 16.10
C GLY A 289 25.09 2.84 16.85
N THR A 290 25.61 4.03 16.55
CA THR A 290 26.77 4.64 17.20
C THR A 290 26.35 5.75 18.16
N GLN A 291 27.30 6.38 18.86
CA GLN A 291 27.01 7.53 19.71
C GLN A 291 26.50 8.76 18.93
N LYS A 292 26.77 8.82 17.61
CA LYS A 292 26.32 9.92 16.75
C LYS A 292 24.90 9.71 16.21
N ASP A 293 24.35 8.51 16.35
CA ASP A 293 23.01 8.18 15.86
C ASP A 293 21.97 8.50 16.94
N HIS A 294 21.87 9.78 17.27
CA HIS A 294 20.85 10.32 18.17
C HIS A 294 20.18 11.54 17.53
N PHE A 295 18.92 11.77 17.87
CA PHE A 295 18.15 12.92 17.41
C PHE A 295 17.15 13.36 18.48
N ASN A 296 16.80 14.65 18.44
CA ASN A 296 15.73 15.20 19.27
C ASN A 296 14.47 15.38 18.42
N THR A 297 13.33 14.97 18.97
CA THR A 297 12.03 15.00 18.29
C THR A 297 11.29 16.35 18.36
N GLY A 298 11.91 17.37 18.97
CA GLY A 298 11.38 18.72 19.19
C GLY A 298 11.17 19.58 17.94
N SER A 299 11.00 20.90 18.11
CA SER A 299 10.75 21.84 17.01
C SER A 299 12.06 22.33 16.37
N GLY A 300 12.26 22.02 15.09
CA GLY A 300 13.40 22.56 14.32
C GLY A 300 13.53 21.95 12.92
N GLN A 301 13.97 20.70 12.82
CA GLN A 301 14.24 20.01 11.54
C GLN A 301 13.20 18.92 11.26
N LEU A 302 12.72 18.84 10.00
CA LEU A 302 11.82 17.75 9.58
C LEU A 302 12.58 16.43 9.44
N SER A 303 13.77 16.47 8.83
CA SER A 303 14.70 15.34 8.76
C SER A 303 15.46 15.26 10.08
N LEU A 304 15.24 14.19 10.83
CA LEU A 304 15.82 13.96 12.15
C LEU A 304 17.13 13.18 12.05
N TRP A 305 17.20 12.25 11.11
CA TRP A 305 18.37 11.41 10.87
C TRP A 305 18.29 10.84 9.45
N SER A 306 19.44 10.63 8.81
CA SER A 306 19.49 9.90 7.55
C SER A 306 20.79 9.10 7.42
N LYS A 307 20.72 7.98 6.72
CA LYS A 307 21.90 7.16 6.40
C LYS A 307 21.69 6.39 5.10
N THR A 308 22.73 6.40 4.27
CA THR A 308 22.78 5.60 3.04
C THR A 308 23.41 4.24 3.33
N PHE A 309 22.72 3.19 2.91
CA PHE A 309 23.16 1.80 3.01
C PHE A 309 23.41 1.27 1.60
N SER A 310 24.67 1.02 1.27
CA SER A 310 25.02 0.38 0.01
C SER A 310 24.24 -0.93 -0.12
N ASN A 311 23.49 -1.07 -1.22
CA ASN A 311 22.72 -2.27 -1.59
C ASN A 311 21.42 -2.50 -0.81
N LEU A 312 20.89 -1.51 -0.06
CA LEU A 312 19.60 -1.68 0.62
C LEU A 312 18.49 -2.12 -0.34
N GLN A 313 18.42 -1.55 -1.54
CA GLN A 313 17.41 -1.93 -2.53
C GLN A 313 17.64 -3.29 -3.15
N GLU A 314 18.87 -3.81 -3.14
CA GLU A 314 19.17 -5.17 -3.61
C GLU A 314 18.73 -6.24 -2.60
N LEU A 315 18.55 -5.86 -1.33
CA LEU A 315 18.00 -6.73 -0.29
C LEU A 315 16.49 -6.94 -0.42
N ASN A 316 15.80 -6.22 -1.31
CA ASN A 316 14.34 -6.23 -1.45
C ASN A 316 13.63 -6.04 -0.09
N PRO A 317 13.83 -4.88 0.58
CA PRO A 317 13.35 -4.65 1.92
C PRO A 317 11.83 -4.55 1.92
N ALA A 318 11.14 -5.51 2.53
CA ALA A 318 9.72 -5.39 2.77
C ALA A 318 9.43 -4.43 3.93
N ILE A 319 10.23 -4.53 4.99
CA ILE A 319 10.04 -3.79 6.23
C ILE A 319 11.39 -3.46 6.87
N LEU A 320 11.54 -2.25 7.40
CA LEU A 320 12.59 -1.86 8.32
C LEU A 320 12.07 -1.83 9.75
N ILE A 321 12.86 -2.40 10.66
CA ILE A 321 12.61 -2.44 12.09
C ILE A 321 13.69 -1.63 12.79
N PHE A 322 13.28 -0.59 13.51
CA PHE A 322 14.13 0.26 14.32
C PHE A 322 13.94 -0.07 15.79
N ASP A 323 15.05 -0.28 16.47
CA ASP A 323 15.15 -0.37 17.92
C ASP A 323 15.72 0.96 18.43
N PHE A 324 14.84 1.78 19.00
CA PHE A 324 15.16 3.07 19.60
C PHE A 324 15.31 2.94 21.11
N SER A 325 16.17 3.78 21.69
CA SER A 325 16.27 3.99 23.13
C SER A 325 16.07 5.46 23.44
N THR A 326 15.10 5.78 24.30
CA THR A 326 14.98 7.14 24.85
C THR A 326 16.02 7.34 25.94
N VAL A 327 16.81 8.42 25.86
CA VAL A 327 17.96 8.64 26.73
C VAL A 327 17.52 8.96 28.16
N GLU A 328 16.47 9.77 28.32
CA GLU A 328 16.00 10.23 29.64
C GLU A 328 15.28 9.15 30.45
N LYS A 329 14.46 8.33 29.78
CA LYS A 329 13.63 7.30 30.44
C LYS A 329 14.21 5.90 30.35
N GLY A 330 15.26 5.70 29.53
CA GLY A 330 15.85 4.38 29.27
C GLY A 330 14.87 3.39 28.65
N ARG A 331 13.82 3.88 27.97
CA ARG A 331 12.77 3.05 27.37
C ARG A 331 13.19 2.60 25.99
N ARG A 332 13.05 1.31 25.71
CA ARG A 332 13.22 0.71 24.38
C ARG A 332 11.93 0.72 23.61
N GLU A 333 11.97 1.31 22.43
CA GLU A 333 10.82 1.37 21.52
C GLU A 333 11.14 0.69 20.21
N ILE A 334 10.16 -0.05 19.70
CA ILE A 334 10.28 -0.79 18.46
C ILE A 334 9.38 -0.08 17.45
N VAL A 335 9.99 0.54 16.45
CA VAL A 335 9.28 1.26 15.40
C VAL A 335 9.50 0.53 14.10
N VAL A 336 8.43 0.37 13.32
CA VAL A 336 8.48 -0.31 12.05
C VAL A 336 7.91 0.57 10.95
N ALA A 337 8.55 0.53 9.79
CA ALA A 337 7.96 0.97 8.55
C ALA A 337 8.43 0.10 7.40
N GLY A 338 7.55 -0.12 6.43
CA GLY A 338 7.98 -0.53 5.10
C GLY A 338 8.21 0.68 4.19
N PRO A 339 8.70 0.47 2.96
CA PRO A 339 8.64 1.49 1.90
C PRO A 339 7.20 2.01 1.66
N PHE A 340 6.19 1.29 2.17
CA PHE A 340 4.80 1.73 2.16
C PHE A 340 4.28 1.88 3.61
N ARG A 341 3.95 3.11 4.03
CA ARG A 341 3.21 3.35 5.28
C ARG A 341 1.90 2.56 5.35
N ASN A 342 1.32 2.21 4.20
CA ASN A 342 0.08 1.45 4.11
C ASN A 342 0.26 -0.06 4.35
N LEU A 343 1.48 -0.57 4.53
CA LEU A 343 1.73 -1.95 4.98
C LEU A 343 1.48 -2.13 6.49
N LEU A 344 1.39 -1.04 7.27
CA LEU A 344 1.20 -1.10 8.71
C LEU A 344 -0.22 -1.49 9.15
N ASN A 345 -1.11 -1.79 8.21
CA ASN A 345 -2.43 -2.38 8.43
C ASN A 345 -2.82 -3.06 7.12
N TYR A 346 -3.49 -4.21 7.16
CA TYR A 346 -4.01 -4.88 5.98
C TYR A 346 -5.05 -3.97 5.26
N ASN A 347 -4.58 -3.06 4.40
CA ASN A 347 -5.37 -1.96 3.86
C ASN A 347 -5.22 -1.84 2.34
N VAL A 348 -6.33 -1.48 1.70
CA VAL A 348 -6.36 -1.09 0.28
C VAL A 348 -5.72 0.29 0.17
N PHE A 349 -4.64 0.40 -0.60
CA PHE A 349 -4.11 1.71 -0.97
C PHE A 349 -4.91 2.26 -2.16
N GLY A 350 -5.35 3.51 -2.07
CA GLY A 350 -6.11 4.18 -3.11
C GLY A 350 -5.48 5.50 -3.54
N TYR A 351 -5.49 5.77 -4.84
CA TYR A 351 -5.06 7.03 -5.44
C TYR A 351 -6.08 7.50 -6.49
N GLY A 352 -6.22 8.81 -6.66
CA GLY A 352 -7.05 9.41 -7.70
C GLY A 352 -8.40 9.98 -7.25
N GLY A 353 -9.19 10.42 -8.21
CA GLY A 353 -10.46 11.12 -7.97
C GLY A 353 -11.60 10.17 -7.60
N LYS A 354 -12.55 10.64 -6.78
CA LYS A 354 -13.86 9.99 -6.67
C LYS A 354 -14.59 10.20 -8.00
N GLY A 355 -14.99 9.12 -8.66
CA GLY A 355 -15.69 9.20 -9.96
C GLY A 355 -16.93 10.10 -9.87
N PRO A 356 -17.29 10.82 -10.95
CA PRO A 356 -18.47 11.67 -10.95
C PRO A 356 -19.72 10.85 -10.68
N VAL A 357 -20.61 11.38 -9.84
CA VAL A 357 -21.93 10.78 -9.59
C VAL A 357 -22.71 10.81 -10.90
N GLY A 358 -22.94 9.64 -11.51
CA GLY A 358 -23.66 9.50 -12.78
C GLY A 358 -22.80 9.38 -14.04
N GLY A 359 -21.46 9.31 -13.94
CA GLY A 359 -20.58 9.02 -15.08
C GLY A 359 -20.34 7.52 -15.32
N GLY A 360 -20.21 7.11 -16.58
CA GLY A 360 -19.77 5.75 -16.94
C GLY A 360 -18.31 5.49 -16.53
N GLY A 361 -18.00 4.27 -16.10
CA GLY A 361 -16.66 3.88 -15.65
C GLY A 361 -16.27 2.49 -16.15
N VAL A 362 -14.97 2.30 -16.42
CA VAL A 362 -14.38 1.01 -16.80
C VAL A 362 -13.46 0.54 -15.68
N LYS A 363 -13.65 -0.69 -15.20
CA LYS A 363 -12.78 -1.33 -14.22
C LYS A 363 -11.91 -2.38 -14.91
N LEU A 364 -10.60 -2.25 -14.79
CA LEU A 364 -9.63 -3.21 -15.31
C LEU A 364 -8.95 -3.92 -14.13
N PRO A 365 -9.06 -5.26 -14.00
CA PRO A 365 -8.29 -6.02 -13.02
C PRO A 365 -6.86 -6.30 -13.53
N GLY A 366 -5.88 -6.31 -12.62
CA GLY A 366 -4.49 -6.68 -12.89
C GLY A 366 -3.80 -7.18 -11.63
N SER A 367 -2.80 -8.04 -11.78
CA SER A 367 -1.96 -8.56 -10.68
C SER A 367 -0.55 -8.00 -10.80
N SER A 368 -0.02 -7.43 -9.71
CA SER A 368 1.35 -6.92 -9.62
C SER A 368 2.02 -7.37 -8.33
N VAL A 369 3.34 -7.50 -8.33
CA VAL A 369 4.14 -7.88 -7.15
C VAL A 369 5.04 -6.70 -6.79
N PHE A 370 5.27 -6.48 -5.49
CA PHE A 370 6.26 -5.51 -5.04
C PHE A 370 7.63 -6.18 -5.00
N GLY A 371 8.60 -5.57 -5.69
CA GLY A 371 10.00 -5.99 -5.70
C GLY A 371 10.76 -5.33 -4.58
#